data_AF-A0A6A7LUJ9-F1
#
_entry.id   AF-A0A6A7LUJ9-F1
#
_cell.length_a   1.000
_cell.length_b   1.000
_cell.length_c   1.000
_cell.angle_alpha   90.00
_cell.angle_beta   90.00
_cell.angle_gamma   90.00
#
_symmetry.space_group_name_H-M   'P 1'
#
loop_
_entity.id
_entity.type
_entity.pdbx_description
1 polymer ?
#
loop_
_entity_poly.entity_id
_entity_poly.type
_entity_poly.pdbx_seq_one_letter_code
_entity_poly.pdbx_strand_id
1 'polypeptide(L)'
;MHRRLRMERRTMAQSPVVGYGTSIAVLFPGQASQEVGMGTALRRVSPAADRWFRLADELTGLPIGDLCANGPLATLTRTDVAQTAVVVTSLAAASHLEELLGGPPAVGGAAGHSVGELTAMCWAGALDPATTLRLVHARGKLMQRDAERCDGTMVAVLGLEAAELIGVCADVSTQMPGAVSVANFNAPGQ
;
A
#
# COMPACT_ATOMS: atom_id res chain seq x y z
N MET A 1 32.39 22.79 65.89
CA MET A 1 33.17 22.78 64.62
C MET A 1 32.77 21.54 63.82
N HIS A 2 31.63 21.57 63.11
CA HIS A 2 31.15 20.45 62.29
C HIS A 2 30.98 20.91 60.84
N ARG A 3 31.85 20.42 59.95
CA ARG A 3 31.77 20.63 58.50
C ARG A 3 30.61 19.80 57.94
N ARG A 4 29.58 20.46 57.38
CA ARG A 4 28.60 19.80 56.51
C ARG A 4 29.25 19.50 55.16
N LEU A 5 29.32 18.22 54.81
CA LEU A 5 29.64 17.75 53.46
C LEU A 5 28.51 18.20 52.50
N ARG A 6 28.82 19.08 51.55
CA ARG A 6 27.99 19.29 50.36
C ARG A 6 28.19 18.08 49.44
N MET A 7 27.17 17.22 49.34
CA MET A 7 27.05 16.34 48.18
C MET A 7 26.59 17.19 47.00
N GLU A 8 27.53 17.52 46.12
CA GLU A 8 27.17 18.02 44.79
C GLU A 8 26.49 16.86 44.03
N ARG A 9 25.21 17.04 43.69
CA ARG A 9 24.55 16.19 42.71
C ARG A 9 25.28 16.42 41.39
N ARG A 10 26.14 15.46 41.00
CA ARG A 10 26.61 15.36 39.63
C ARG A 10 25.39 15.21 38.74
N THR A 11 25.01 16.29 38.06
CA THR A 11 24.15 16.22 36.89
C THR A 11 24.86 15.31 35.91
N MET A 12 24.31 14.12 35.65
CA MET A 12 24.78 13.33 34.52
C MET A 12 24.49 14.17 33.28
N ALA A 13 25.54 14.70 32.66
CA ALA A 13 25.43 15.21 31.31
C ALA A 13 24.94 14.03 30.46
N GLN A 14 23.74 14.15 29.92
CA GLN A 14 23.28 13.24 28.87
C GLN A 14 24.29 13.37 27.73
N SER A 15 25.06 12.31 27.49
CA SER A 15 25.87 12.20 26.29
C SER A 15 24.95 12.39 25.09
N PRO A 16 25.34 13.20 24.08
CA PRO A 16 24.56 13.29 22.87
C PRO A 16 24.58 11.90 22.25
N VAL A 17 23.42 11.23 22.25
CA VAL A 17 23.22 10.12 21.33
C VAL A 17 23.41 10.75 19.97
N VAL A 18 24.50 10.40 19.29
CA VAL A 18 24.72 10.76 17.90
C VAL A 18 23.63 10.03 17.13
N GLY A 19 22.50 10.71 16.94
CA GLY A 19 21.38 10.19 16.19
C GLY A 19 21.79 10.11 14.73
N TYR A 20 22.21 8.94 14.28
CA TYR A 20 21.96 8.58 12.90
C TYR A 20 20.44 8.55 12.78
N GLY A 21 19.84 9.67 12.36
CA GLY A 21 18.40 9.81 12.23
C GLY A 21 17.91 8.78 11.21
N THR A 22 17.45 7.62 11.70
CA THR A 22 16.81 6.63 10.85
C THR A 22 15.49 7.24 10.37
N SER A 23 15.49 7.76 9.15
CA SER A 23 14.28 8.17 8.46
C SER A 23 13.49 6.92 8.10
N ILE A 24 12.29 6.78 8.66
CA ILE A 24 11.37 5.68 8.34
C ILE A 24 10.57 6.07 7.10
N ALA A 25 10.46 5.18 6.12
CA ALA A 25 9.53 5.32 5.01
C ALA A 25 8.48 4.21 5.07
N VAL A 26 7.24 4.53 4.69
CA VAL A 26 6.13 3.56 4.65
C VAL A 26 5.85 3.20 3.20
N LEU A 27 5.80 1.90 2.91
CA LEU A 27 5.51 1.37 1.59
C LEU A 27 4.19 0.62 1.60
N PHE A 28 3.29 0.99 0.70
CA PHE A 28 1.98 0.36 0.53
C PHE A 28 1.97 -0.60 -0.67
N PRO A 29 1.50 -1.85 -0.49
CA PRO A 29 1.50 -2.84 -1.55
C PRO A 29 0.48 -2.50 -2.65
N GLY A 30 0.73 -3.04 -3.84
CA GLY A 30 -0.20 -3.02 -4.95
C GLY A 30 -1.15 -4.22 -4.96
N GLN A 31 -1.92 -4.33 -6.06
CA GLN A 31 -2.75 -5.51 -6.37
C GLN A 31 -1.89 -6.78 -6.45
N ALA A 32 -2.51 -7.96 -6.28
CA ALA A 32 -1.92 -9.30 -6.13
C ALA A 32 -1.48 -9.64 -4.70
N SER A 33 -1.73 -8.76 -3.73
CA SER A 33 -1.57 -9.01 -2.30
C SER A 33 -2.86 -9.46 -1.59
N GLN A 34 -3.98 -9.54 -2.32
CA GLN A 34 -5.28 -9.92 -1.75
C GLN A 34 -5.36 -11.41 -1.38
N GLU A 35 -5.92 -11.70 -0.22
CA GLU A 35 -6.17 -13.05 0.28
C GLU A 35 -7.51 -13.12 1.02
N VAL A 36 -8.17 -14.28 1.00
CA VAL A 36 -9.38 -14.48 1.80
C VAL A 36 -9.01 -14.46 3.28
N GLY A 37 -9.73 -13.66 4.06
CA GLY A 37 -9.46 -13.38 5.46
C GLY A 37 -8.75 -12.05 5.70
N MET A 38 -8.26 -11.36 4.66
CA MET A 38 -7.55 -10.08 4.80
C MET A 38 -8.36 -9.04 5.58
N GLY A 39 -7.69 -8.33 6.49
CA GLY A 39 -8.32 -7.30 7.33
C GLY A 39 -9.22 -7.80 8.46
N THR A 40 -9.63 -9.07 8.49
CA THR A 40 -10.58 -9.59 9.49
C THR A 40 -10.07 -9.44 10.93
N ALA A 41 -8.78 -9.72 11.16
CA ALA A 41 -8.17 -9.56 12.48
C ALA A 41 -8.18 -8.09 12.92
N LEU A 42 -7.85 -7.17 12.02
CA LEU A 42 -7.83 -5.73 12.29
C LEU A 42 -9.22 -5.20 12.65
N ARG A 43 -10.25 -5.58 11.88
CA ARG A 43 -11.64 -5.16 12.13
C ARG A 43 -12.16 -5.58 13.50
N ARG A 44 -11.69 -6.72 14.04
CA ARG A 44 -12.08 -7.19 15.38
C ARG A 44 -11.47 -6.38 16.52
N VAL A 45 -10.30 -5.80 16.31
CA VAL A 45 -9.51 -5.17 17.38
C VAL A 45 -9.42 -3.65 17.26
N SER A 46 -9.77 -3.09 16.09
CA SER A 46 -9.65 -1.67 15.79
C SER A 46 -10.95 -1.12 15.20
N PRO A 47 -11.68 -0.28 15.96
CA PRO A 47 -12.82 0.44 15.43
C PRO A 47 -12.45 1.39 14.27
N ALA A 48 -11.22 1.94 14.24
CA ALA A 48 -10.76 2.71 13.08
C ALA A 48 -10.58 1.86 11.83
N ALA A 49 -9.99 0.66 11.98
CA ALA A 49 -9.86 -0.29 10.88
C ALA A 49 -11.23 -0.67 10.30
N ASP A 50 -12.22 -0.99 11.15
CA ASP A 50 -13.55 -1.38 10.67
C ASP A 50 -14.29 -0.25 9.94
N ARG A 51 -14.07 1.03 10.32
CA ARG A 51 -14.65 2.17 9.61
C ARG A 51 -14.23 2.23 8.14
N TRP A 52 -13.00 1.85 7.81
CA TRP A 52 -12.53 1.83 6.42
C TRP A 52 -13.30 0.86 5.56
N PHE A 53 -13.59 -0.34 6.06
CA PHE A 53 -14.37 -1.33 5.33
C PHE A 53 -15.82 -0.88 5.16
N ARG A 54 -16.45 -0.33 6.20
CA ARG A 54 -17.82 0.21 6.09
C ARG A 54 -17.91 1.36 5.08
N LEU A 55 -16.94 2.27 5.10
CA LEU A 55 -16.88 3.38 4.16
C LEU A 55 -16.68 2.88 2.72
N ALA A 56 -15.85 1.86 2.52
CA ALA A 56 -15.66 1.25 1.21
C ALA A 56 -16.95 0.60 0.69
N ASP A 57 -17.65 -0.15 1.54
CA ASP A 57 -18.91 -0.79 1.18
C ASP A 57 -19.95 0.26 0.77
N GLU A 58 -20.07 1.34 1.54
CA GLU A 58 -20.98 2.46 1.26
C GLU A 58 -20.64 3.16 -0.07
N LEU A 59 -19.37 3.52 -0.29
CA LEU A 59 -18.97 4.33 -1.44
C LEU A 59 -18.92 3.56 -2.76
N THR A 60 -18.68 2.25 -2.69
CA THR A 60 -18.60 1.38 -3.87
C THR A 60 -19.91 0.65 -4.18
N GLY A 61 -20.77 0.49 -3.18
CA GLY A 61 -21.97 -0.35 -3.28
C GLY A 61 -21.65 -1.85 -3.40
N LEU A 62 -20.41 -2.25 -3.11
CA LEU A 62 -19.96 -3.65 -3.09
C LEU A 62 -19.71 -4.10 -1.66
N PRO A 63 -19.91 -5.38 -1.32
CA PRO A 63 -19.63 -5.88 0.02
C PRO A 63 -18.14 -6.19 0.18
N ILE A 64 -17.27 -5.19 0.04
CA ILE A 64 -15.80 -5.33 0.10
C ILE A 64 -15.38 -5.98 1.42
N GLY A 65 -15.96 -5.55 2.54
CA GLY A 65 -15.66 -6.14 3.85
C GLY A 65 -15.96 -7.64 3.95
N ASP A 66 -17.07 -8.09 3.34
CA ASP A 66 -17.44 -9.50 3.31
C ASP A 66 -16.58 -10.30 2.31
N LEU A 67 -16.32 -9.74 1.13
CA LEU A 67 -15.44 -10.34 0.13
C LEU A 67 -14.01 -10.53 0.66
N CYS A 68 -13.49 -9.57 1.40
CA CYS A 68 -12.20 -9.69 2.10
C CYS A 68 -12.24 -10.78 3.18
N ALA A 69 -13.31 -10.89 3.95
CA ALA A 69 -13.39 -11.84 5.06
C ALA A 69 -13.64 -13.28 4.60
N ASN A 70 -14.53 -13.46 3.63
CA ASN A 70 -15.14 -14.75 3.30
C ASN A 70 -14.94 -15.18 1.84
N GLY A 71 -14.47 -14.28 0.96
CA GLY A 71 -14.28 -14.58 -0.46
C GLY A 71 -15.61 -14.71 -1.23
N PRO A 72 -15.65 -15.46 -2.34
CA PRO A 72 -14.61 -16.38 -2.82
C PRO A 72 -13.39 -15.64 -3.43
N LEU A 73 -12.23 -16.30 -3.39
CA LEU A 73 -10.96 -15.73 -3.90
C LEU A 73 -11.07 -15.27 -5.37
N ALA A 74 -11.84 -15.98 -6.19
CA ALA A 74 -12.07 -15.64 -7.59
C ALA A 74 -12.70 -14.25 -7.75
N THR A 75 -13.72 -13.93 -6.95
CA THR A 75 -14.36 -12.60 -6.97
C THR A 75 -13.44 -11.54 -6.34
N LEU A 76 -12.75 -11.88 -5.24
CA LEU A 76 -11.80 -10.99 -4.59
C LEU A 76 -10.63 -10.60 -5.49
N THR A 77 -10.26 -11.47 -6.45
CA THR A 77 -9.15 -11.25 -7.39
C THR A 77 -9.56 -10.47 -8.65
N ARG A 78 -10.87 -10.26 -8.88
CA ARG A 78 -11.34 -9.42 -9.99
C ARG A 78 -10.86 -7.98 -9.77
N THR A 79 -10.31 -7.34 -10.79
CA THR A 79 -9.54 -6.08 -10.64
C THR A 79 -10.37 -4.94 -10.03
N ASP A 80 -11.66 -4.88 -10.33
CA ASP A 80 -12.62 -3.92 -9.78
C ASP A 80 -12.95 -4.12 -8.29
N VAL A 81 -12.65 -5.31 -7.74
CA VAL A 81 -12.78 -5.64 -6.31
C VAL A 81 -11.42 -5.56 -5.62
N ALA A 82 -10.41 -6.22 -6.20
CA ALA A 82 -9.08 -6.38 -5.63
C ALA A 82 -8.42 -5.04 -5.30
N GLN A 83 -8.55 -4.04 -6.18
CA GLN A 83 -7.98 -2.71 -5.95
C GLN A 83 -8.53 -2.03 -4.71
N THR A 84 -9.86 -2.02 -4.55
CA THR A 84 -10.50 -1.45 -3.36
C THR A 84 -10.15 -2.27 -2.12
N ALA A 85 -10.18 -3.61 -2.20
CA ALA A 85 -9.84 -4.49 -1.09
C ALA A 85 -8.43 -4.22 -0.53
N VAL A 86 -7.43 -4.15 -1.40
CA VAL A 86 -6.03 -3.88 -1.02
C VAL A 86 -5.85 -2.51 -0.40
N VAL A 87 -6.43 -1.46 -1.00
CA VAL A 87 -6.31 -0.09 -0.49
C VAL A 87 -6.98 0.03 0.89
N VAL A 88 -8.19 -0.47 1.04
CA VAL A 88 -8.94 -0.41 2.30
C VAL A 88 -8.23 -1.16 3.41
N THR A 89 -7.69 -2.35 3.10
CA THR A 89 -6.96 -3.16 4.10
C THR A 89 -5.67 -2.46 4.52
N SER A 90 -4.98 -1.82 3.59
CA SER A 90 -3.76 -1.06 3.88
C SER A 90 -4.04 0.17 4.74
N LEU A 91 -5.10 0.94 4.43
CA LEU A 91 -5.53 2.08 5.25
C LEU A 91 -6.02 1.65 6.63
N ALA A 92 -6.72 0.52 6.72
CA ALA A 92 -7.14 -0.08 7.98
C ALA A 92 -5.95 -0.47 8.86
N ALA A 93 -4.91 -1.08 8.27
CA ALA A 93 -3.67 -1.42 8.96
C ALA A 93 -2.93 -0.16 9.44
N ALA A 94 -2.84 0.86 8.59
CA ALA A 94 -2.21 2.14 8.94
C ALA A 94 -2.95 2.85 10.07
N SER A 95 -4.28 2.95 10.02
CA SER A 95 -5.06 3.55 11.10
C SER A 95 -4.95 2.77 12.41
N HIS A 96 -4.86 1.44 12.37
CA HIS A 96 -4.62 0.67 13.59
C HIS A 96 -3.22 0.94 14.18
N LEU A 97 -2.20 1.06 13.33
CA LEU A 97 -0.86 1.47 13.78
C LEU A 97 -0.90 2.84 14.47
N GLU A 98 -1.63 3.80 13.92
CA GLU A 98 -1.80 5.12 14.53
C GLU A 98 -2.52 5.07 15.89
N GLU A 99 -3.53 4.21 16.04
CA GLU A 99 -4.18 3.97 17.33
C GLU A 99 -3.17 3.45 18.37
N LEU A 100 -2.31 2.49 18.00
CA LEU A 100 -1.30 1.92 18.89
C LEU A 100 -0.22 2.93 19.29
N LEU A 101 0.12 3.86 18.40
CA LEU A 101 1.11 4.92 18.64
C LEU A 101 0.52 6.17 19.30
N GLY A 102 -0.80 6.29 19.36
CA GLY A 102 -1.49 7.51 19.82
C GLY A 102 -1.42 8.67 18.82
N GLY A 103 -1.16 8.39 17.54
CA GLY A 103 -1.03 9.37 16.48
C GLY A 103 -0.25 8.86 15.26
N PRO A 104 -0.11 9.69 14.20
CA PRO A 104 0.67 9.33 13.02
C PRO A 104 2.14 9.10 13.36
N PRO A 105 2.78 8.02 12.86
CA PRO A 105 4.21 7.80 13.04
C PRO A 105 5.02 8.93 12.39
N ALA A 106 6.14 9.30 13.01
CA ALA A 106 7.10 10.20 12.39
C ALA A 106 7.85 9.46 11.27
N VAL A 107 7.53 9.80 10.02
CA VAL A 107 8.10 9.18 8.82
C VAL A 107 8.70 10.26 7.90
N GLY A 108 9.75 9.92 7.17
CA GLY A 108 10.35 10.79 6.16
C GLY A 108 9.67 10.71 4.80
N GLY A 109 8.79 9.73 4.57
CA GLY A 109 8.04 9.60 3.34
C GLY A 109 7.11 8.39 3.29
N ALA A 110 6.21 8.41 2.30
CA ALA A 110 5.36 7.29 1.95
C ALA A 110 5.38 7.07 0.43
N ALA A 111 5.29 5.82 0.01
CA ALA A 111 5.10 5.47 -1.39
C ALA A 111 4.22 4.21 -1.48
N GLY A 112 3.72 3.92 -2.67
CA GLY A 112 3.04 2.65 -2.89
C GLY A 112 3.18 2.16 -4.31
N HIS A 113 3.10 0.85 -4.49
CA HIS A 113 3.28 0.21 -5.79
C HIS A 113 1.96 0.18 -6.55
N SER A 114 1.92 0.77 -7.75
CA SER A 114 0.73 0.82 -8.61
C SER A 114 -0.49 1.39 -7.84
N VAL A 115 -1.54 0.60 -7.58
CA VAL A 115 -2.70 1.06 -6.80
C VAL A 115 -2.35 1.45 -5.36
N GLY A 116 -1.25 0.91 -4.82
CA GLY A 116 -0.73 1.28 -3.50
C GLY A 116 -0.37 2.77 -3.40
N GLU A 117 -0.06 3.44 -4.52
CA GLU A 117 0.21 4.88 -4.54
C GLU A 117 -1.01 5.70 -4.08
N LEU A 118 -2.22 5.25 -4.40
CA LEU A 118 -3.46 5.87 -3.93
C LEU A 118 -3.63 5.71 -2.41
N THR A 119 -3.17 4.57 -1.85
CA THR A 119 -3.10 4.37 -0.40
C THR A 119 -2.13 5.35 0.23
N ALA A 120 -0.92 5.48 -0.33
CA ALA A 120 0.12 6.38 0.17
C ALA A 120 -0.34 7.84 0.17
N MET A 121 -0.96 8.29 -0.93
CA MET A 121 -1.52 9.64 -1.04
C MET A 121 -2.64 9.90 -0.04
N CYS A 122 -3.53 8.92 0.18
CA CYS A 122 -4.60 9.05 1.15
C CYS A 122 -4.06 9.12 2.59
N TRP A 123 -3.15 8.21 2.93
CA TRP A 123 -2.54 8.16 4.26
C TRP A 123 -1.72 9.43 4.56
N ALA A 124 -1.01 9.97 3.57
CA ALA A 124 -0.29 11.24 3.70
C ALA A 124 -1.21 12.49 3.70
N GLY A 125 -2.52 12.33 3.54
CA GLY A 125 -3.50 13.41 3.52
C GLY A 125 -3.55 14.23 2.22
N ALA A 126 -2.90 13.77 1.15
CA ALA A 126 -2.96 14.41 -0.17
C ALA A 126 -4.31 14.16 -0.87
N LEU A 127 -4.97 13.04 -0.57
CA LEU A 127 -6.33 12.72 -1.01
C LEU A 127 -7.21 12.42 0.21
N ASP A 128 -8.42 12.95 0.23
CA ASP A 128 -9.36 12.60 1.28
C ASP A 128 -9.85 11.14 1.14
N PRO A 129 -10.32 10.50 2.23
CA PRO A 129 -10.77 9.12 2.23
C PRO A 129 -11.84 8.80 1.16
N ALA A 130 -12.85 9.67 1.01
CA ALA A 130 -13.97 9.39 0.13
C ALA A 130 -13.57 9.49 -1.34
N THR A 131 -12.79 10.52 -1.69
CA THR A 131 -12.21 10.67 -3.04
C THR A 131 -11.30 9.50 -3.38
N THR A 132 -10.42 9.10 -2.46
CA THR A 132 -9.53 7.95 -2.67
C THR A 132 -10.30 6.68 -3.01
N LEU A 133 -11.30 6.30 -2.21
CA LEU A 133 -12.06 5.08 -2.42
C LEU A 133 -12.88 5.11 -3.71
N ARG A 134 -13.48 6.25 -4.06
CA ARG A 134 -14.17 6.43 -5.34
C ARG A 134 -13.21 6.32 -6.53
N LEU A 135 -12.03 6.91 -6.42
CA LEU A 135 -11.00 6.87 -7.47
C LEU A 135 -10.49 5.45 -7.69
N VAL A 136 -10.14 4.74 -6.61
CA VAL A 136 -9.69 3.34 -6.66
C VAL A 136 -10.74 2.45 -7.29
N HIS A 137 -12.01 2.60 -6.88
CA HIS A 137 -13.11 1.83 -7.44
C HIS A 137 -13.33 2.12 -8.94
N ALA A 138 -13.31 3.40 -9.33
CA ALA A 138 -13.42 3.79 -10.74
C ALA A 138 -12.25 3.24 -11.58
N ARG A 139 -11.01 3.32 -11.06
CA ARG A 139 -9.81 2.77 -11.70
C ARG A 139 -9.96 1.26 -11.90
N GLY A 140 -10.32 0.52 -10.86
CA GLY A 140 -10.54 -0.92 -10.92
C GLY A 140 -11.60 -1.31 -11.96
N LYS A 141 -12.73 -0.60 -12.00
CA LYS A 141 -13.80 -0.83 -12.99
C LYS A 141 -13.36 -0.59 -14.43
N LEU A 142 -12.63 0.51 -14.68
CA LEU A 142 -12.15 0.83 -16.02
C LEU A 142 -11.13 -0.21 -16.50
N MET A 143 -10.19 -0.60 -15.63
CA MET A 143 -9.21 -1.63 -15.93
C MET A 143 -9.86 -2.99 -16.16
N GLN A 144 -10.84 -3.38 -15.34
CA GLN A 144 -11.57 -4.64 -15.51
C GLN A 144 -12.36 -4.66 -16.84
N ARG A 145 -13.05 -3.56 -17.16
CA ARG A 145 -13.78 -3.40 -18.43
C ARG A 145 -12.86 -3.58 -19.64
N ASP A 146 -11.67 -2.99 -19.59
CA ASP A 146 -10.73 -3.03 -20.71
C ASP A 146 -10.05 -4.40 -20.83
N ALA A 147 -9.74 -5.05 -19.70
CA ALA A 147 -9.23 -6.42 -19.67
C ALA A 147 -10.23 -7.46 -20.23
N GLU A 148 -11.53 -7.22 -20.10
CA GLU A 148 -12.57 -8.08 -20.69
C GLU A 148 -12.75 -7.87 -22.20
N ARG A 149 -12.23 -6.76 -22.74
CA ARG A 149 -12.36 -6.40 -24.17
C ARG A 149 -11.12 -6.70 -24.98
N CYS A 150 -9.96 -6.73 -24.32
CA CYS A 150 -8.66 -6.87 -24.94
C CYS A 150 -7.95 -8.08 -24.35
N ASP A 151 -7.66 -9.08 -25.17
CA ASP A 151 -6.80 -10.18 -24.77
C ASP A 151 -5.39 -9.63 -24.48
N GLY A 152 -4.88 -9.96 -23.30
CA GLY A 152 -3.58 -9.53 -22.84
C GLY A 152 -3.11 -10.37 -21.67
N THR A 153 -1.80 -10.39 -21.45
CA THR A 153 -1.19 -11.09 -20.32
C THR A 153 0.03 -10.31 -19.83
N MET A 154 0.50 -10.66 -18.64
CA MET A 154 1.74 -10.12 -18.07
C MET A 154 2.61 -11.29 -17.63
N VAL A 155 3.92 -11.14 -17.81
CA VAL A 155 4.93 -12.09 -17.37
C VAL A 155 6.02 -11.37 -16.60
N ALA A 156 6.58 -12.03 -15.59
CA ALA A 156 7.76 -11.55 -14.89
C ALA A 156 9.01 -12.05 -15.64
N VAL A 157 9.93 -11.13 -15.94
CA VAL A 157 11.20 -11.44 -16.61
C VAL A 157 12.32 -11.28 -15.59
N LEU A 158 13.22 -12.27 -15.51
CA LEU A 158 14.34 -12.29 -14.56
C LEU A 158 15.66 -12.34 -15.33
N GLY A 159 16.66 -11.59 -14.85
CA GLY A 159 18.05 -11.72 -15.32
C GLY A 159 18.36 -11.01 -16.64
N LEU A 160 17.47 -10.14 -17.11
CA LEU A 160 17.75 -9.20 -18.19
C LEU A 160 17.81 -7.77 -17.66
N GLU A 161 18.73 -6.98 -18.18
CA GLU A 161 18.82 -5.57 -17.85
C GLU A 161 17.68 -4.77 -18.49
N ALA A 162 17.23 -3.71 -17.81
CA ALA A 162 16.07 -2.92 -18.24
C ALA A 162 16.18 -2.39 -19.68
N ALA A 163 17.37 -1.88 -20.06
CA ALA A 163 17.61 -1.35 -21.40
C ALA A 163 17.53 -2.43 -22.49
N GLU A 164 18.01 -3.64 -22.19
CA GLU A 164 17.94 -4.78 -23.12
C GLU A 164 16.50 -5.25 -23.27
N LEU A 165 15.77 -5.38 -22.16
CA LEU A 165 14.36 -5.80 -22.18
C LEU A 165 13.47 -4.82 -22.95
N ILE A 166 13.69 -3.51 -22.82
CA ILE A 166 12.99 -2.49 -23.62
C ILE A 166 13.24 -2.71 -25.12
N GLY A 167 14.48 -3.01 -25.51
CA GLY A 167 14.84 -3.32 -26.91
C GLY A 167 14.10 -4.54 -27.43
N VAL A 168 14.08 -5.63 -26.66
CA VAL A 168 13.35 -6.86 -27.01
C VAL A 168 11.85 -6.59 -27.20
N CYS A 169 11.22 -5.83 -26.29
CA CYS A 169 9.81 -5.47 -26.40
C CYS A 169 9.52 -4.65 -27.68
N ALA A 170 10.40 -3.71 -28.02
CA ALA A 170 10.28 -2.90 -29.23
C ALA A 170 10.38 -3.77 -30.49
N ASP A 171 11.40 -4.63 -30.57
CA ASP A 171 11.61 -5.53 -31.72
C ASP A 171 10.41 -6.45 -31.93
N VAL A 172 9.93 -7.12 -30.87
CA VAL A 172 8.76 -8.00 -30.93
C VAL A 172 7.52 -7.25 -31.41
N SER A 173 7.30 -6.03 -30.93
CA SER A 173 6.15 -5.21 -31.33
C SER A 173 6.18 -4.75 -32.80
N THR A 174 7.35 -4.79 -33.45
CA THR A 174 7.46 -4.53 -34.91
C THR A 174 7.24 -5.78 -35.76
N GLN A 175 7.46 -6.96 -35.19
CA GLN A 175 7.47 -8.23 -35.92
C GLN A 175 6.15 -8.98 -35.84
N MET A 176 5.32 -8.73 -34.82
CA MET A 176 4.07 -9.45 -34.59
C MET A 176 2.90 -8.49 -34.32
N PRO A 177 1.65 -8.88 -34.64
CA PRO A 177 0.47 -8.13 -34.23
C PRO A 177 0.36 -8.05 -32.69
N GLY A 178 0.03 -6.87 -32.18
CA GLY A 178 -0.05 -6.59 -30.74
C GLY A 178 1.06 -5.65 -30.29
N ALA A 179 1.06 -5.32 -28.99
CA ALA A 179 2.10 -4.50 -28.38
C ALA A 179 2.60 -5.19 -27.11
N VAL A 180 3.92 -5.20 -26.94
CA VAL A 180 4.57 -5.67 -25.72
C VAL A 180 5.37 -4.50 -25.15
N SER A 181 5.24 -4.25 -23.86
CA SER A 181 5.98 -3.20 -23.17
C SER A 181 6.37 -3.64 -21.77
N VAL A 182 7.42 -3.02 -21.24
CA VAL A 182 7.81 -3.19 -19.84
C VAL A 182 6.89 -2.33 -18.99
N ALA A 183 6.04 -2.97 -18.18
CA ALA A 183 5.08 -2.28 -17.33
C ALA A 183 5.65 -1.87 -15.97
N ASN A 184 6.59 -2.67 -15.43
CA ASN A 184 7.17 -2.45 -14.10
C ASN A 184 8.68 -2.71 -14.12
N PHE A 185 9.43 -1.81 -13.48
CA PHE A 185 10.82 -2.03 -13.09
C PHE A 185 10.83 -2.19 -11.57
N ASN A 186 10.76 -3.43 -11.09
CA ASN A 186 10.53 -3.71 -9.67
C ASN A 186 11.83 -3.74 -8.88
N ALA A 187 12.88 -4.28 -9.48
CA ALA A 187 14.22 -4.36 -8.89
C ALA A 187 15.26 -4.47 -10.02
N PRO A 188 16.55 -4.21 -9.75
CA PRO A 188 17.61 -4.52 -10.71
C PRO A 188 17.52 -5.99 -11.16
N GLY A 189 17.33 -6.21 -12.47
CA GLY A 189 17.11 -7.52 -13.08
C GLY A 189 15.65 -8.01 -13.10
N GLN A 190 14.63 -7.13 -12.93
CA GLN A 190 13.19 -7.47 -12.75
C GLN A 190 12.13 -6.44 -13.19
#